data_AF-A0A7C1MIY5-F1
#
_entry.id   AF-A0A7C1MIY5-F1
#
_cell.length_a   1.000
_cell.length_b   1.000
_cell.length_c   1.000
_cell.angle_alpha   90.00
_cell.angle_beta   90.00
_cell.angle_gamma   90.00
#
_symmetry.space_group_name_H-M   'P 1'
#
loop_
_entity.id
_entity.type
_entity.pdbx_description
1 polymer ?
#
loop_
_entity_poly.entity_id
_entity_poly.type
_entity_poly.pdbx_seq_one_letter_code
_entity_poly.pdbx_strand_id
1 'polypeptide(L)'
;KKANYDYYLDRTLHKSSLSLSMHALVSSELGDRGRAYRFFNAALHTDLSDIHRNTADGIHAACMGGTWQALINGFAGIKIERGFLSINPRLPNTWRKIIFTINFKGHLIKLELKNNLIKMQIITQKPKVKKMKVKIFDNFCELGFNKTYSFRRRRRAKEIHDFYL
;
A
#
# COMPACT_ATOMS: atom_id res chain seq x y z
N LYS A 1 15.52 8.78 -5.71
CA LYS A 1 14.04 8.73 -5.80
C LYS A 1 13.39 10.05 -5.41
N LYS A 2 13.60 10.56 -4.19
CA LYS A 2 13.03 11.85 -3.75
C LYS A 2 13.34 13.03 -4.69
N ALA A 3 14.62 13.25 -5.00
CA ALA A 3 15.04 14.32 -5.91
C ALA A 3 14.31 14.29 -7.27
N ASN A 4 14.21 13.12 -7.90
CA ASN A 4 13.46 12.97 -9.16
C ASN A 4 11.96 13.26 -8.97
N TYR A 5 11.37 12.72 -7.90
CA TYR A 5 9.95 12.92 -7.63
C TYR A 5 9.62 14.41 -7.46
N ASP A 6 10.37 15.11 -6.61
CA ASP A 6 10.17 16.54 -6.37
C ASP A 6 10.42 17.36 -7.65
N TYR A 7 11.42 16.98 -8.49
CA TYR A 7 11.67 17.65 -9.77
C TYR A 7 10.51 17.52 -10.78
N TYR A 8 9.96 16.31 -10.94
CA TYR A 8 8.90 16.05 -11.92
C TYR A 8 7.50 16.41 -11.43
N LEU A 9 7.28 16.44 -10.12
CA LEU A 9 5.99 16.76 -9.50
C LEU A 9 5.46 18.11 -10.01
N ASP A 10 6.26 19.16 -9.91
CA ASP A 10 5.88 20.52 -10.32
C ASP A 10 5.73 20.68 -11.85
N ARG A 11 6.15 19.66 -12.62
CA ARG A 11 6.13 19.64 -14.09
C ARG A 11 5.07 18.69 -14.64
N THR A 12 4.29 18.04 -13.78
CA THR A 12 3.27 17.05 -14.18
C THR A 12 1.88 17.66 -14.08
N LEU A 13 1.22 17.84 -15.23
CA LEU A 13 -0.14 18.42 -15.30
C LEU A 13 -1.26 17.46 -14.88
N HIS A 14 -0.93 16.18 -14.64
CA HIS A 14 -1.90 15.12 -14.30
C HIS A 14 -3.07 14.97 -15.29
N LYS A 15 -2.88 15.29 -16.58
CA LYS A 15 -3.94 15.16 -17.60
C LYS A 15 -4.40 13.71 -17.85
N SER A 16 -3.58 12.73 -17.51
CA SER A 16 -3.97 11.32 -17.53
C SER A 16 -4.39 10.86 -16.15
N SER A 17 -5.53 10.16 -16.07
CA SER A 17 -6.08 9.59 -14.83
C SER A 17 -5.12 8.65 -14.08
N LEU A 18 -4.22 7.98 -14.80
CA LEU A 18 -3.20 7.12 -14.19
C LEU A 18 -2.26 7.90 -13.27
N SER A 19 -1.99 9.17 -13.59
CA SER A 19 -0.92 9.97 -13.00
C SER A 19 -1.06 10.10 -11.47
N LEU A 20 -2.28 10.39 -10.99
CA LEU A 20 -2.56 10.64 -9.57
C LEU A 20 -2.23 9.39 -8.73
N SER A 21 -2.66 8.21 -9.18
CA SER A 21 -2.43 6.95 -8.46
C SER A 21 -0.95 6.61 -8.30
N MET A 22 -0.13 6.88 -9.32
CA MET A 22 1.32 6.66 -9.28
C MET A 22 2.02 7.67 -8.35
N HIS A 23 1.57 8.92 -8.36
CA HIS A 23 2.08 9.96 -7.44
C HIS A 23 1.72 9.65 -5.98
N ALA A 24 0.54 9.09 -5.74
CA ALA A 24 0.14 8.60 -4.41
C ALA A 24 1.07 7.48 -3.91
N LEU A 25 1.32 6.48 -4.76
CA LEU A 25 2.21 5.36 -4.46
C LEU A 25 3.63 5.85 -4.13
N VAL A 26 4.22 6.66 -5.01
CA VAL A 26 5.59 7.14 -4.82
C VAL A 26 5.72 8.05 -3.60
N SER A 27 4.76 8.94 -3.36
CA SER A 27 4.73 9.77 -2.14
C SER A 27 4.72 8.93 -0.87
N SER A 28 3.91 7.86 -0.85
CA SER A 28 3.84 6.92 0.28
C SER A 28 5.17 6.21 0.53
N GLU A 29 5.86 5.80 -0.54
CA GLU A 29 7.19 5.20 -0.45
C GLU A 29 8.27 6.17 0.06
N LEU A 30 8.13 7.46 -0.29
CA LEU A 30 9.01 8.53 0.19
C LEU A 30 8.70 8.99 1.63
N GLY A 31 7.60 8.52 2.21
CA GLY A 31 7.18 8.86 3.57
C GLY A 31 6.39 10.17 3.69
N ASP A 32 6.08 10.83 2.57
CA ASP A 32 5.21 12.00 2.53
C ASP A 32 3.75 11.53 2.51
N ARG A 33 3.22 11.17 3.69
CA ARG A 33 1.89 10.55 3.75
C ARG A 33 0.77 11.53 3.41
N GLY A 34 1.00 12.83 3.56
CA GLY A 34 -0.02 13.85 3.24
C GLY A 34 -0.21 14.03 1.77
N ARG A 35 0.90 14.20 1.05
CA ARG A 35 0.87 14.22 -0.40
C ARG A 35 0.34 12.89 -0.96
N ALA A 36 0.77 11.77 -0.37
CA ALA A 36 0.26 10.45 -0.76
C ALA A 36 -1.26 10.37 -0.61
N TYR A 37 -1.80 10.82 0.53
CA TYR A 37 -3.22 10.74 0.84
C TYR A 37 -4.06 11.65 -0.07
N ARG A 38 -3.59 12.87 -0.35
CA ARG A 38 -4.26 13.77 -1.31
C ARG A 38 -4.34 13.17 -2.70
N PHE A 39 -3.23 12.69 -3.24
CA PHE A 39 -3.22 12.05 -4.57
C PHE A 39 -4.05 10.77 -4.61
N PHE A 40 -4.01 9.97 -3.53
CA PHE A 40 -4.83 8.77 -3.43
C PHE A 40 -6.32 9.09 -3.46
N ASN A 41 -6.76 10.08 -2.69
CA ASN A 41 -8.16 10.49 -2.69
C ASN A 41 -8.59 11.03 -4.06
N ALA A 42 -7.77 11.82 -4.74
CA ALA A 42 -8.09 12.28 -6.09
C ALA A 42 -8.19 11.10 -7.08
N ALA A 43 -7.27 10.14 -7.03
CA ALA A 43 -7.34 8.94 -7.86
C ALA A 43 -8.57 8.07 -7.56
N LEU A 44 -8.92 7.93 -6.27
CA LEU A 44 -10.09 7.16 -5.82
C LEU A 44 -11.41 7.75 -6.33
N HIS A 45 -11.51 9.08 -6.41
CA HIS A 45 -12.73 9.79 -6.82
C HIS A 45 -12.74 10.15 -8.31
N THR A 46 -11.78 9.66 -9.11
CA THR A 46 -11.65 10.08 -10.52
C THR A 46 -12.95 9.95 -11.30
N ASP A 47 -13.58 8.76 -11.26
CA ASP A 47 -14.85 8.53 -11.95
C ASP A 47 -16.06 9.03 -11.15
N LEU A 48 -16.03 8.91 -9.82
CA LEU A 48 -17.16 9.33 -8.96
C LEU A 48 -17.39 10.85 -8.96
N SER A 49 -16.34 11.63 -9.18
CA SER A 49 -16.38 13.09 -9.22
C SER A 49 -16.09 13.65 -10.62
N ASP A 50 -16.05 12.78 -11.64
CA ASP A 50 -15.80 13.14 -13.04
C ASP A 50 -14.62 14.13 -13.21
N ILE A 51 -13.49 13.83 -12.56
CA ILE A 51 -12.34 14.75 -12.46
C ILE A 51 -11.80 15.14 -13.84
N HIS A 52 -11.88 14.23 -14.81
CA HIS A 52 -11.43 14.44 -16.19
C HIS A 52 -12.53 14.89 -17.14
N ARG A 53 -13.79 15.02 -16.67
CA ARG A 53 -14.96 15.44 -17.47
C ARG A 53 -15.26 14.55 -18.67
N ASN A 54 -15.05 13.26 -18.50
CA ASN A 54 -15.16 12.26 -19.55
C ASN A 54 -15.53 10.86 -18.99
N THR A 55 -16.00 10.75 -17.75
CA THR A 55 -16.45 9.46 -17.21
C THR A 55 -17.64 8.88 -17.98
N ALA A 56 -18.42 9.74 -18.65
CA ALA A 56 -19.47 9.30 -19.58
C ALA A 56 -18.94 8.48 -20.76
N ASP A 57 -17.67 8.67 -21.15
CA ASP A 57 -17.02 7.92 -22.23
C ASP A 57 -16.53 6.54 -21.75
N GLY A 58 -16.53 6.30 -20.44
CA GLY A 58 -16.14 5.04 -19.81
C GLY A 58 -15.34 5.21 -18.53
N ILE A 59 -15.21 4.11 -17.79
CA ILE A 59 -14.44 4.08 -16.53
C ILE A 59 -12.94 4.14 -16.78
N HIS A 60 -12.21 4.80 -15.89
CA HIS A 60 -10.75 4.86 -15.97
C HIS A 60 -10.11 3.60 -15.36
N ALA A 61 -10.20 2.46 -16.06
CA ALA A 61 -9.74 1.16 -15.56
C ALA A 61 -8.28 1.14 -15.06
N ALA A 62 -7.39 1.84 -15.77
CA ALA A 62 -6.00 2.00 -15.35
C ALA A 62 -5.86 2.78 -14.03
N CYS A 63 -6.68 3.82 -13.83
CA CYS A 63 -6.73 4.57 -12.57
C CYS A 63 -7.23 3.68 -11.43
N MET A 64 -8.30 2.91 -11.63
CA MET A 64 -8.80 1.98 -10.60
C MET A 64 -7.74 0.96 -10.16
N GLY A 65 -7.07 0.32 -11.12
CA GLY A 65 -5.97 -0.60 -10.84
C GLY A 65 -4.78 0.09 -10.15
N GLY A 66 -4.47 1.32 -10.56
CA GLY A 66 -3.44 2.15 -9.92
C GLY A 66 -3.80 2.53 -8.48
N THR A 67 -5.05 2.86 -8.20
CA THR A 67 -5.55 3.17 -6.85
C THR A 67 -5.43 1.95 -5.93
N TRP A 68 -5.77 0.75 -6.42
CA TRP A 68 -5.50 -0.50 -5.68
C TRP A 68 -4.00 -0.69 -5.40
N GLN A 69 -3.14 -0.43 -6.38
CA GLN A 69 -1.68 -0.52 -6.19
C GLN A 69 -1.16 0.52 -5.18
N ALA A 70 -1.67 1.75 -5.18
CA ALA A 70 -1.31 2.77 -4.20
C ALA A 70 -1.71 2.35 -2.79
N LEU A 71 -2.88 1.71 -2.63
CA LEU A 71 -3.31 1.12 -1.36
C LEU A 71 -2.38 -0.01 -0.89
N ILE A 72 -2.12 -0.99 -1.76
CA ILE A 72 -1.42 -2.22 -1.39
C ILE A 72 0.11 -2.05 -1.37
N ASN A 73 0.69 -1.51 -2.43
CA ASN A 73 2.14 -1.37 -2.55
C ASN A 73 2.67 -0.09 -1.87
N GLY A 74 1.83 0.95 -1.80
CA GLY A 74 2.12 2.20 -1.09
C GLY A 74 1.80 2.10 0.40
N PHE A 75 0.55 2.34 0.78
CA PHE A 75 0.15 2.49 2.19
C PHE A 75 0.29 1.20 3.00
N ALA A 76 -0.15 0.06 2.48
CA ALA A 76 0.03 -1.23 3.15
C ALA A 76 1.51 -1.68 3.16
N GLY A 77 2.33 -1.08 2.29
CA GLY A 77 3.76 -1.32 2.20
C GLY A 77 4.09 -2.76 1.81
N ILE A 78 3.24 -3.39 0.99
CA ILE A 78 3.46 -4.73 0.46
C ILE A 78 4.43 -4.65 -0.71
N LYS A 79 5.54 -5.39 -0.63
CA LYS A 79 6.55 -5.42 -1.68
C LYS A 79 7.09 -6.83 -1.88
N ILE A 80 7.59 -7.10 -3.07
CA ILE A 80 8.39 -8.30 -3.34
C ILE A 80 9.85 -7.87 -3.42
N GLU A 81 10.64 -8.25 -2.42
CA GLU A 81 12.06 -7.93 -2.33
C GLU A 81 12.86 -9.22 -2.44
N ARG A 82 13.68 -9.36 -3.51
CA ARG A 82 14.52 -10.56 -3.75
C ARG A 82 13.73 -11.87 -3.64
N GLY A 83 12.48 -11.87 -4.13
CA GLY A 83 11.59 -13.03 -4.12
C GLY A 83 10.87 -13.30 -2.79
N PHE A 84 11.02 -12.45 -1.78
CA PHE A 84 10.31 -12.52 -0.49
C PHE A 84 9.21 -11.47 -0.40
N LEU A 85 8.12 -11.82 0.28
CA LEU A 85 7.08 -10.86 0.64
C LEU A 85 7.62 -9.97 1.78
N SER A 86 7.59 -8.66 1.58
CA SER A 86 7.95 -7.63 2.56
C SER A 86 6.71 -6.81 2.91
N ILE A 87 6.48 -6.57 4.19
CA ILE A 87 5.30 -5.89 4.72
C ILE A 87 5.74 -4.80 5.69
N ASN A 88 5.50 -3.54 5.32
CA ASN A 88 5.88 -2.39 6.12
C ASN A 88 4.85 -1.25 6.05
N PRO A 89 3.73 -1.33 6.79
CA PRO A 89 2.62 -0.39 6.69
C PRO A 89 3.00 1.05 7.03
N ARG A 90 2.42 1.98 6.28
CA ARG A 90 2.53 3.44 6.43
C ARG A 90 1.18 4.08 6.12
N LEU A 91 0.17 3.67 6.88
CA LEU A 91 -1.20 4.15 6.72
C LEU A 91 -1.31 5.62 7.12
N PRO A 92 -2.22 6.39 6.49
CA PRO A 92 -2.64 7.69 6.99
C PRO A 92 -3.10 7.58 8.45
N ASN A 93 -2.84 8.61 9.26
CA ASN A 93 -3.21 8.62 10.69
C ASN A 93 -4.73 8.52 10.91
N THR A 94 -5.52 8.93 9.91
CA THR A 94 -6.98 8.84 9.91
C THR A 94 -7.49 7.40 9.78
N TRP A 95 -6.66 6.46 9.29
CA TRP A 95 -7.06 5.08 9.07
C TRP A 95 -6.78 4.21 10.30
N ARG A 96 -7.84 3.63 10.88
CA ARG A 96 -7.72 2.75 12.06
C ARG A 96 -7.00 1.43 11.75
N LYS A 97 -7.34 0.83 10.60
CA LYS A 97 -6.75 -0.39 10.05
C LYS A 97 -7.20 -0.61 8.62
N ILE A 98 -6.47 -1.44 7.89
CA ILE A 98 -6.91 -2.01 6.62
C ILE A 98 -6.86 -3.54 6.71
N ILE A 99 -7.82 -4.21 6.05
CA ILE A 99 -7.91 -5.67 6.02
C ILE A 99 -8.10 -6.10 4.57
N PHE A 100 -7.28 -7.03 4.11
CA PHE A 100 -7.38 -7.57 2.77
C PHE A 100 -6.69 -8.94 2.68
N THR A 101 -6.87 -9.61 1.55
CA THR A 101 -6.21 -10.87 1.23
C THR A 101 -5.43 -10.71 -0.07
N ILE A 102 -4.21 -11.23 -0.11
CA ILE A 102 -3.41 -11.32 -1.34
C ILE A 102 -3.06 -12.78 -1.64
N ASN A 103 -2.80 -13.06 -2.92
CA ASN A 103 -2.19 -14.30 -3.35
C ASN A 103 -0.70 -14.07 -3.57
N PHE A 104 0.16 -14.77 -2.84
CA PHE A 104 1.60 -14.76 -3.07
C PHE A 104 2.11 -16.19 -3.26
N LYS A 105 2.68 -16.47 -4.44
CA LYS A 105 3.17 -17.81 -4.83
C LYS A 105 2.10 -18.92 -4.68
N GLY A 106 0.82 -18.57 -4.87
CA GLY A 106 -0.32 -19.46 -4.72
C GLY A 106 -0.75 -19.72 -3.27
N HIS A 107 -0.28 -18.91 -2.32
CA HIS A 107 -0.77 -18.91 -0.95
C HIS A 107 -1.66 -17.69 -0.72
N LEU A 108 -2.90 -17.91 -0.27
CA LEU A 108 -3.76 -16.83 0.19
C LEU A 108 -3.30 -16.38 1.57
N ILE A 109 -3.04 -15.09 1.71
CA ILE A 109 -2.55 -14.46 2.92
C ILE A 109 -3.54 -13.37 3.32
N LYS A 110 -4.23 -13.56 4.43
CA LYS A 110 -5.10 -12.55 5.03
C LYS A 110 -4.26 -11.65 5.92
N LEU A 111 -4.44 -10.34 5.76
CA LEU A 111 -3.68 -9.30 6.44
C LEU A 111 -4.66 -8.35 7.15
N GLU A 112 -4.36 -8.03 8.40
CA GLU A 112 -4.93 -6.89 9.13
C GLU A 112 -3.76 -5.98 9.53
N LEU A 113 -3.72 -4.77 8.99
CA LEU A 113 -2.60 -3.85 9.15
C LEU A 113 -3.02 -2.59 9.88
N LYS A 114 -2.17 -2.16 10.81
CA LYS A 114 -2.12 -0.82 11.42
C LYS A 114 -0.68 -0.30 11.32
N ASN A 115 -0.45 0.99 11.58
CA ASN A 115 0.91 1.55 11.56
C ASN A 115 1.92 0.86 12.49
N ASN A 116 1.44 0.32 13.62
CA ASN A 116 2.27 -0.32 14.64
C ASN A 116 2.01 -1.83 14.79
N LEU A 117 1.10 -2.42 14.02
CA LEU A 117 0.64 -3.79 14.18
C LEU A 117 0.39 -4.44 12.83
N ILE A 118 0.99 -5.61 12.60
CA ILE A 118 0.68 -6.48 11.47
C ILE A 118 0.13 -7.78 12.03
N LYS A 119 -1.12 -8.08 11.71
CA LYS A 119 -1.69 -9.42 11.90
C LYS A 119 -1.78 -10.10 10.55
N MET A 120 -1.38 -11.37 10.50
CA MET A 120 -1.46 -12.13 9.26
C MET A 120 -1.73 -13.61 9.49
N GLN A 121 -2.38 -14.22 8.52
CA GLN A 121 -2.66 -15.65 8.48
C GLN A 121 -2.46 -16.16 7.05
N ILE A 122 -1.68 -17.23 6.90
CA ILE A 122 -1.54 -17.93 5.62
C ILE A 122 -2.62 -19.01 5.59
N ILE A 123 -3.66 -18.78 4.78
CA ILE A 123 -4.87 -19.61 4.71
C ILE A 123 -4.62 -20.87 3.87
N THR A 124 -3.98 -20.72 2.71
CA THR A 124 -3.79 -21.85 1.80
C THR A 124 -2.46 -22.52 2.08
N GLN A 125 -2.49 -23.80 2.43
CA GLN A 125 -1.31 -24.66 2.49
C GLN A 125 -1.15 -25.44 1.18
N LYS A 126 0.02 -25.34 0.56
CA LYS A 126 0.42 -26.26 -0.52
C LYS A 126 1.20 -27.43 0.11
N PRO A 127 1.00 -28.68 -0.34
CA PRO A 127 1.56 -29.87 0.35
C PRO A 127 3.08 -29.84 0.55
N LYS A 128 3.82 -29.24 -0.39
CA LYS A 128 5.29 -29.24 -0.40
C LYS A 128 5.94 -28.11 0.40
N VAL A 129 5.17 -27.13 0.91
CA VAL A 129 5.73 -25.98 1.64
C VAL A 129 5.31 -26.07 3.11
N LYS A 130 6.29 -26.11 4.02
CA LYS A 130 6.04 -26.17 5.48
C LYS A 130 6.06 -24.81 6.16
N LYS A 131 6.87 -23.87 5.65
CA LYS A 131 6.97 -22.50 6.14
C LYS A 131 7.19 -21.52 5.00
N MET A 132 6.77 -20.27 5.19
CA MET A 132 7.03 -19.15 4.28
C MET A 132 7.89 -18.11 4.96
N LYS A 133 9.00 -17.71 4.31
CA LYS A 133 9.87 -16.63 4.76
C LYS A 133 9.30 -15.28 4.31
N VAL A 134 9.05 -14.39 5.26
CA VAL A 134 8.44 -13.06 5.06
C VAL A 134 9.28 -12.03 5.80
N LYS A 135 9.38 -10.81 5.27
CA LYS A 135 10.02 -9.67 5.93
C LYS A 135 8.94 -8.78 6.54
N ILE A 136 8.94 -8.63 7.85
CA ILE A 136 7.96 -7.88 8.64
C ILE A 136 8.68 -6.76 9.39
N PHE A 137 8.30 -5.50 9.17
CA PHE A 137 8.99 -4.33 9.76
C PHE A 137 10.52 -4.43 9.64
N ASP A 138 11.00 -4.80 8.45
CA ASP A 138 12.42 -4.98 8.11
C ASP A 138 13.13 -6.22 8.69
N ASN A 139 12.44 -7.06 9.45
CA ASN A 139 12.99 -8.29 10.02
C ASN A 139 12.44 -9.53 9.32
N PHE A 140 13.30 -10.51 9.03
CA PHE A 140 12.85 -11.78 8.46
C PHE A 140 12.24 -12.69 9.53
N CYS A 141 11.12 -13.33 9.19
CA CYS A 141 10.48 -14.36 9.99
C CYS A 141 10.00 -15.51 9.10
N GLU A 142 9.92 -16.71 9.68
CA GLU A 142 9.34 -17.88 9.03
C GLU A 142 7.98 -18.21 9.64
N LEU A 143 6.96 -18.34 8.80
CA LEU A 143 5.58 -18.53 9.23
C LEU A 143 5.05 -19.85 8.72
N GLY A 144 4.47 -20.65 9.61
CA GLY A 144 3.68 -21.82 9.26
C GLY A 144 2.25 -21.44 8.81
N PHE A 145 1.53 -22.44 8.30
CA PHE A 145 0.18 -22.29 7.75
C PHE A 145 -0.91 -22.39 8.83
N ASN A 146 -2.10 -21.87 8.55
CA ASN A 146 -3.30 -21.94 9.39
C ASN A 146 -3.18 -21.34 10.81
N LYS A 147 -2.06 -20.70 11.13
CA LYS A 147 -1.83 -19.96 12.37
C LYS A 147 -1.89 -18.46 12.12
N THR A 148 -2.50 -17.74 13.05
CA THR A 148 -2.49 -16.27 13.07
C THR A 148 -1.24 -15.78 13.78
N TYR A 149 -0.49 -14.89 13.12
CA TYR A 149 0.68 -14.22 13.67
C TYR A 149 0.37 -12.75 13.90
N SER A 150 0.99 -12.17 14.92
CA SER A 150 0.80 -10.77 15.30
C SER A 150 2.17 -10.16 15.62
N PHE A 151 2.55 -9.13 14.86
CA PHE A 151 3.83 -8.45 14.97
C PHE A 151 3.58 -6.99 15.37
N ARG A 152 4.28 -6.51 16.39
CA ARG A 152 4.25 -5.12 16.80
C ARG A 152 5.57 -4.44 16.46
N ARG A 153 5.50 -3.23 15.92
CA ARG A 153 6.68 -2.39 15.70
C ARG A 153 7.21 -1.94 17.07
N ARG A 154 8.48 -2.19 17.38
CA ARG A 154 9.13 -1.62 18.58
C ARG A 154 9.10 -0.09 18.44
N ARG A 155 8.67 0.63 19.50
CA ARG A 155 8.51 2.09 19.49
C ARG A 155 9.78 2.77 18.92
N ARG A 156 9.65 3.47 17.80
CA ARG A 156 10.57 4.57 17.44
C ARG A 156 10.02 5.85 18.05
N ALA A 157 10.89 6.66 18.65
CA ALA A 157 10.52 7.95 19.22
C ALA A 157 10.00 8.93 18.15
N LYS A 158 8.94 9.67 18.52
CA LYS A 158 8.23 10.77 17.80
C LYS A 158 7.58 10.39 16.46
N GLU A 159 6.28 10.08 16.48
CA GLU A 159 5.40 10.27 15.32
C GLU A 159 4.88 11.72 15.36
N ILE A 160 5.25 12.53 14.36
CA ILE A 160 4.68 13.85 14.12
C ILE A 160 3.21 13.65 13.72
N HIS A 161 2.30 14.31 14.42
CA HIS A 161 0.89 14.35 14.06
C HIS A 161 0.71 15.23 12.83
N ASP A 162 0.76 14.60 11.66
CA ASP A 162 0.25 15.25 10.46
C ASP A 162 -1.27 15.05 10.42
N PHE A 163 -2.00 16.16 10.52
CA PHE A 163 -3.41 16.25 10.14
C PHE A 163 -3.45 16.57 8.66
N TYR A 164 -3.91 15.63 7.85
CA TYR A 164 -4.09 15.83 6.42
C TYR A 164 -5.48 16.43 6.20
N LEU A 165 -5.51 17.74 5.98
CA LEU A 165 -6.65 18.48 5.40
C LEU A 165 -6.57 18.39 3.86
#